data_AF-A0A098B9B5-F1
#
_entry.id   AF-A0A098B9B5-F1
#
_cell.length_a   1.000
_cell.length_b   1.000
_cell.length_c   1.000
_cell.angle_alpha   90.00
_cell.angle_beta   90.00
_cell.angle_gamma   90.00
#
_symmetry.space_group_name_H-M   'P 1'
#
loop_
_entity.id
_entity.type
_entity.pdbx_description
1 polymer ?
#
loop_
_entity_poly.entity_id
_entity_poly.type
_entity_poly.pdbx_seq_one_letter_code
_entity_poly.pdbx_strand_id
1 'polypeptide(L)'
;MVRRILVPAMLCIALLLGGYGCMSKEKQNINDAALEYMEQKYGEKFEYVRPWGSSYTTPGRRQILVSCASLPNKEILVVISGDKKTESYSDNYMDLFYESQVSEYIKQVADKHFGNFAVEISIIRSPTAKGISPTTGFDEYILNENHIVDANIIIKTSDEETVREFLAELKKLGVHFSLGITITSTNERFTAQYFHDSKDVFLQRRASR
;
A
#
# COMPACT_ATOMS: atom_id res chain seq x y z
N MET A 1 4.47 32.09 48.75
CA MET A 1 4.01 32.75 47.51
C MET A 1 3.96 31.73 46.38
N VAL A 2 3.04 30.75 46.43
CA VAL A 2 2.88 29.70 45.39
C VAL A 2 1.41 29.32 45.35
N ARG A 3 0.58 30.16 44.72
CA ARG A 3 -0.86 29.91 44.58
C ARG A 3 -1.42 30.81 43.50
N ARG A 4 -1.12 30.50 42.22
CA ARG A 4 -1.76 31.15 41.05
C ARG A 4 -1.43 30.53 39.67
N ILE A 5 -0.82 29.34 39.59
CA ILE A 5 -0.44 28.71 38.30
C ILE A 5 -1.23 27.42 38.01
N LEU A 6 -2.09 26.95 38.92
CA LEU A 6 -2.82 25.68 38.72
C LEU A 6 -4.12 25.80 37.91
N VAL A 7 -4.67 27.01 37.75
CA VAL A 7 -5.96 27.20 37.04
C VAL A 7 -5.84 27.12 35.50
N PRO A 8 -4.80 27.69 34.84
CA PRO A 8 -4.73 27.61 33.37
C PRO A 8 -4.34 26.21 32.86
N ALA A 9 -3.59 25.42 33.64
CA ALA A 9 -3.21 24.06 33.24
C ALA A 9 -4.40 23.08 33.22
N MET A 10 -5.38 23.27 34.11
CA MET A 10 -6.56 22.41 34.19
C MET A 10 -7.59 22.70 33.07
N LEU A 11 -7.61 23.93 32.55
CA LEU A 11 -8.49 24.33 31.43
C LEU A 11 -7.99 23.77 30.08
N CYS A 12 -6.67 23.66 29.89
CA CYS A 12 -6.09 23.06 28.68
C CYS A 12 -6.34 21.54 28.61
N ILE A 13 -6.42 20.85 29.75
CA ILE A 13 -6.72 19.41 29.80
C ILE A 13 -8.22 19.15 29.53
N ALA A 14 -9.11 20.04 29.94
CA ALA A 14 -10.55 19.92 29.64
C ALA A 14 -10.86 20.10 28.14
N LEU A 15 -10.08 20.91 27.41
CA LEU A 15 -10.22 21.08 25.96
C LEU A 15 -9.64 19.91 25.15
N LEU A 16 -8.75 19.10 25.73
CA LEU A 16 -8.23 17.87 25.11
C LEU A 16 -9.12 16.64 25.35
N LEU A 17 -10.11 16.73 26.25
CA LEU A 17 -11.05 15.64 26.55
C LEU A 17 -12.50 15.94 26.12
N GLY A 18 -12.78 17.18 25.69
CA GLY A 18 -14.08 17.62 25.19
C GLY A 18 -14.30 17.25 23.73
N GLY A 19 -14.34 15.95 23.43
CA GLY A 19 -14.59 15.45 22.08
C GLY A 19 -15.14 14.04 21.98
N TYR A 20 -15.52 13.39 23.10
CA TYR A 20 -16.35 12.18 23.04
C TYR A 20 -17.82 12.57 23.01
N GLY A 21 -18.19 13.32 21.97
CA GLY A 21 -19.58 13.49 21.60
C GLY A 21 -20.11 12.15 21.14
N CYS A 22 -20.94 11.51 21.96
CA CYS A 22 -21.83 10.44 21.53
C CYS A 22 -22.82 11.05 20.52
N MET A 23 -22.38 11.23 19.27
CA MET A 23 -23.24 11.62 18.18
C MET A 23 -24.17 10.45 17.91
N SER A 24 -25.46 10.71 18.06
CA SER A 24 -26.51 9.88 17.49
C SER A 24 -26.12 9.53 16.06
N LYS A 25 -26.04 8.23 15.74
CA LYS A 25 -25.74 7.73 14.39
C LYS A 25 -26.87 8.11 13.43
N GLU A 26 -26.90 9.38 13.02
CA GLU A 26 -27.37 9.71 11.69
C GLU A 26 -26.54 8.89 10.70
N LYS A 27 -27.19 8.47 9.62
CA LYS A 27 -26.63 7.54 8.64
C LYS A 27 -25.48 8.23 7.91
N GLN A 28 -24.29 8.20 8.51
CA GLN A 28 -23.07 8.79 7.98
C GLN A 28 -22.88 8.32 6.54
N ASN A 29 -22.56 9.26 5.67
CA ASN A 29 -22.20 8.92 4.31
C ASN A 29 -20.96 8.03 4.36
N ILE A 30 -21.00 6.89 3.71
CA ILE A 30 -19.90 5.92 3.66
C ILE A 30 -18.60 6.53 3.10
N ASN A 31 -18.70 7.57 2.27
CA ASN A 31 -17.52 8.33 1.86
C ASN A 31 -16.92 9.12 3.05
N ASP A 32 -17.76 9.77 3.85
CA ASP A 32 -17.30 10.53 5.03
C ASP A 32 -16.67 9.59 6.07
N ALA A 33 -17.26 8.40 6.27
CA ALA A 33 -16.68 7.37 7.14
C ALA A 33 -15.31 6.87 6.65
N ALA A 34 -15.15 6.72 5.33
CA ALA A 34 -13.87 6.36 4.74
C ALA A 34 -12.82 7.48 4.87
N LEU A 35 -13.23 8.75 4.75
CA LEU A 35 -12.34 9.89 5.00
C LEU A 35 -11.92 9.93 6.47
N GLU A 36 -12.87 9.80 7.42
CA GLU A 36 -12.55 9.71 8.84
C GLU A 36 -11.59 8.57 9.16
N TYR A 37 -11.77 7.39 8.55
CA TYR A 37 -10.82 6.29 8.67
C TYR A 37 -9.40 6.70 8.26
N MET A 38 -9.25 7.35 7.09
CA MET A 38 -7.95 7.80 6.59
C MET A 38 -7.35 8.87 7.49
N GLU A 39 -8.14 9.87 7.90
CA GLU A 39 -7.70 10.95 8.77
C GLU A 39 -7.24 10.44 10.14
N GLN A 40 -7.99 9.50 10.74
CA GLN A 40 -7.63 8.88 12.02
C GLN A 40 -6.35 8.04 11.90
N LYS A 41 -6.17 7.33 10.78
CA LYS A 41 -5.02 6.43 10.58
C LYS A 41 -3.74 7.18 10.26
N TYR A 42 -3.82 8.26 9.47
CA TYR A 42 -2.66 8.96 8.92
C TYR A 42 -2.40 10.34 9.52
N GLY A 43 -3.34 10.88 10.30
CA GLY A 43 -3.16 12.17 10.99
C GLY A 43 -3.13 13.39 10.07
N GLU A 44 -3.61 13.25 8.83
CA GLU A 44 -3.72 14.34 7.86
C GLU A 44 -5.11 14.37 7.22
N LYS A 45 -5.42 15.45 6.50
CA LYS A 45 -6.71 15.62 5.82
C LYS A 45 -6.73 14.92 4.46
N PHE A 46 -7.87 14.30 4.17
CA PHE A 46 -8.13 13.63 2.90
C PHE A 46 -9.36 14.22 2.21
N GLU A 47 -9.33 14.24 0.89
CA GLU A 47 -10.44 14.70 0.05
C GLU A 47 -10.92 13.55 -0.84
N TYR A 48 -12.23 13.41 -0.97
CA TYR A 48 -12.81 12.46 -1.89
C TYR A 48 -12.61 12.93 -3.35
N VAL A 49 -12.10 12.04 -4.20
CA VAL A 49 -11.89 12.33 -5.62
C VAL A 49 -13.03 11.75 -6.45
N ARG A 50 -13.18 10.41 -6.48
CA ARG A 50 -14.12 9.72 -7.38
C ARG A 50 -14.32 8.25 -6.98
N PRO A 51 -15.35 7.57 -7.53
CA PRO A 51 -15.46 6.12 -7.43
C PRO A 51 -14.29 5.39 -8.12
N TRP A 52 -13.87 4.24 -7.57
CA TRP A 52 -12.98 3.31 -8.26
C TRP A 52 -13.74 2.11 -8.83
N GLY A 53 -13.53 1.86 -10.13
CA GLY A 53 -14.17 0.78 -10.87
C GLY A 53 -15.71 0.88 -10.88
N SER A 54 -16.37 -0.25 -11.14
CA SER A 54 -17.84 -0.38 -11.06
C SER A 54 -18.34 -0.70 -9.64
N SER A 55 -17.49 -0.57 -8.62
CA SER A 55 -17.73 -1.09 -7.26
C SER A 55 -18.97 -0.53 -6.54
N TYR A 56 -19.53 0.59 -7.01
CA TYR A 56 -20.76 1.14 -6.44
C TYR A 56 -21.99 0.24 -6.68
N THR A 57 -21.91 -0.70 -7.61
CA THR A 57 -22.99 -1.67 -7.90
C THR A 57 -22.77 -3.02 -7.21
N THR A 58 -21.60 -3.27 -6.59
CA THR A 58 -21.28 -4.55 -5.97
C THR A 58 -21.70 -4.55 -4.50
N PRO A 59 -22.69 -5.36 -4.09
CA PRO A 59 -23.09 -5.45 -2.69
C PRO A 59 -21.91 -5.89 -1.81
N GLY A 60 -21.72 -5.20 -0.67
CA GLY A 60 -20.73 -5.58 0.34
C GLY A 60 -19.28 -5.21 0.03
N ARG A 61 -18.99 -4.53 -1.11
CA ARG A 61 -17.66 -3.99 -1.40
C ARG A 61 -17.74 -2.69 -2.19
N ARG A 62 -17.21 -1.62 -1.64
CA ARG A 62 -17.08 -0.30 -2.29
C ARG A 62 -15.63 0.10 -2.37
N GLN A 63 -15.27 0.81 -3.44
CA GLN A 63 -13.92 1.31 -3.64
C GLN A 63 -13.98 2.77 -4.05
N ILE A 64 -13.23 3.62 -3.37
CA ILE A 64 -13.16 5.05 -3.63
C ILE A 64 -11.72 5.48 -3.80
N LEU A 65 -11.53 6.61 -4.48
CA LEU A 65 -10.25 7.30 -4.53
C LEU A 65 -10.30 8.55 -3.70
N VAL A 66 -9.23 8.77 -2.94
CA VAL A 66 -9.01 9.96 -2.12
C VAL A 66 -7.64 10.57 -2.44
N SER A 67 -7.45 11.83 -2.09
CA SER A 67 -6.18 12.55 -2.20
C SER A 67 -5.82 13.23 -0.88
N CYS A 68 -4.54 13.49 -0.67
CA CYS A 68 -4.04 14.27 0.46
C CYS A 68 -2.87 15.17 0.06
N ALA A 69 -2.48 16.06 0.95
CA ALA A 69 -1.37 16.99 0.70
C ALA A 69 0.00 16.30 0.70
N SER A 70 0.18 15.27 1.53
CA SER A 70 1.49 14.60 1.67
C SER A 70 1.88 13.75 0.46
N LEU A 71 0.90 13.34 -0.36
CA LEU A 71 1.11 12.56 -1.59
C LEU A 71 0.54 13.32 -2.81
N PRO A 72 1.18 14.43 -3.22
CA PRO A 72 0.66 15.26 -4.30
C PRO A 72 0.60 14.48 -5.62
N ASN A 73 -0.47 14.68 -6.38
CA ASN A 73 -0.74 14.00 -7.66
C ASN A 73 -0.89 12.48 -7.56
N LYS A 74 -1.13 11.93 -6.36
CA LYS A 74 -1.49 10.51 -6.17
C LYS A 74 -2.95 10.38 -5.77
N GLU A 75 -3.64 9.43 -6.40
CA GLU A 75 -4.96 8.97 -5.96
C GLU A 75 -4.76 7.69 -5.12
N ILE A 76 -5.22 7.74 -3.87
CA ILE A 76 -5.15 6.63 -2.90
C ILE A 76 -6.46 5.84 -2.99
N LEU A 77 -6.35 4.53 -3.15
CA LEU A 77 -7.49 3.61 -3.15
C LEU A 77 -7.86 3.27 -1.72
N VAL A 78 -9.13 3.46 -1.37
CA VAL A 78 -9.72 2.96 -0.13
C VAL A 78 -10.76 1.91 -0.49
N VAL A 79 -10.66 0.73 0.12
CA VAL A 79 -11.59 -0.38 -0.03
C VAL A 79 -12.38 -0.55 1.25
N ILE A 80 -13.69 -0.53 1.08
CA ILE A 80 -14.67 -0.67 2.15
C ILE A 80 -15.37 -2.01 1.90
N SER A 81 -15.18 -2.96 2.82
CA SER A 81 -15.73 -4.32 2.70
C SER A 81 -16.63 -4.64 3.88
N GLY A 82 -17.70 -5.40 3.64
CA GLY A 82 -18.66 -5.79 4.67
C GLY A 82 -20.03 -5.15 4.49
N ASP A 83 -20.94 -5.47 5.40
CA ASP A 83 -22.25 -4.84 5.48
C ASP A 83 -22.24 -3.66 6.47
N LYS A 84 -23.36 -2.94 6.58
CA LYS A 84 -23.50 -1.77 7.48
C LYS A 84 -23.16 -2.03 8.95
N LYS A 85 -23.04 -3.29 9.38
CA LYS A 85 -22.73 -3.68 10.77
C LYS A 85 -21.29 -4.16 10.94
N THR A 86 -20.62 -4.53 9.86
CA THR A 86 -19.31 -5.20 9.86
C THR A 86 -18.31 -4.57 8.89
N GLU A 87 -18.46 -3.26 8.63
CA GLU A 87 -17.59 -2.54 7.71
C GLU A 87 -16.13 -2.61 8.15
N SER A 88 -15.28 -2.90 7.18
CA SER A 88 -13.83 -2.95 7.32
C SER A 88 -13.21 -2.12 6.21
N TYR A 89 -12.12 -1.44 6.57
CA TYR A 89 -11.45 -0.48 5.71
C TYR A 89 -10.00 -0.92 5.49
N SER A 90 -9.55 -0.81 4.25
CA SER A 90 -8.15 -0.95 3.86
C SER A 90 -7.81 0.05 2.77
N ASP A 91 -6.54 0.40 2.64
CA ASP A 91 -6.08 1.42 1.70
C ASP A 91 -4.65 1.13 1.22
N ASN A 92 -4.21 1.79 0.15
CA ASN A 92 -2.86 1.63 -0.41
C ASN A 92 -1.95 2.85 -0.17
N TYR A 93 -2.21 3.65 0.87
CA TYR A 93 -1.43 4.86 1.15
C TYR A 93 0.06 4.54 1.34
N MET A 94 0.37 3.50 2.12
CA MET A 94 1.75 3.18 2.46
C MET A 94 2.55 2.69 1.24
N ASP A 95 1.88 2.01 0.31
CA ASP A 95 2.47 1.59 -0.96
C ASP A 95 2.82 2.79 -1.84
N LEU A 96 1.99 3.83 -1.80
CA LEU A 96 2.26 5.10 -2.48
C LEU A 96 3.37 5.90 -1.79
N PHE A 97 3.37 5.89 -0.45
CA PHE A 97 4.38 6.57 0.36
C PHE A 97 5.78 6.01 0.13
N TYR A 98 5.91 4.68 0.07
CA TYR A 98 7.19 4.01 -0.15
C TYR A 98 7.50 3.68 -1.62
N GLU A 99 6.68 4.12 -2.57
CA GLU A 99 6.79 3.71 -3.99
C GLU A 99 8.20 3.90 -4.56
N SER A 100 8.83 5.04 -4.24
CA SER A 100 10.19 5.35 -4.71
C SER A 100 11.25 4.48 -4.03
N GLN A 101 11.15 4.26 -2.71
CA GLN A 101 12.11 3.45 -1.95
C GLN A 101 12.03 1.97 -2.33
N VAL A 102 10.82 1.44 -2.53
CA VAL A 102 10.63 0.07 -3.05
C VAL A 102 11.22 -0.06 -4.45
N SER A 103 10.97 0.91 -5.32
CA SER A 103 11.51 0.90 -6.69
C SER A 103 13.04 0.94 -6.70
N GLU A 104 13.64 1.78 -5.87
CA GLU A 104 15.09 1.83 -5.72
C GLU A 104 15.66 0.52 -5.15
N TYR A 105 15.00 -0.06 -4.14
CA TYR A 105 15.40 -1.31 -3.52
C TYR A 105 15.43 -2.48 -4.53
N ILE A 106 14.36 -2.65 -5.32
CA ILE A 106 14.30 -3.68 -6.38
C ILE A 106 15.34 -3.36 -7.47
N LYS A 107 15.51 -2.09 -7.84
CA LYS A 107 16.47 -1.68 -8.86
C LYS A 107 17.91 -2.00 -8.46
N GLN A 108 18.30 -1.75 -7.21
CA GLN A 108 19.65 -2.09 -6.72
C GLN A 108 19.96 -3.59 -6.85
N VAL A 109 18.95 -4.45 -6.68
CA VAL A 109 19.08 -5.90 -6.90
C VAL A 109 19.19 -6.17 -8.40
N ALA A 110 18.31 -5.59 -9.21
CA ALA A 110 18.31 -5.78 -10.66
C ALA A 110 19.61 -5.33 -11.34
N ASP A 111 20.19 -4.20 -10.92
CA ASP A 111 21.40 -3.62 -11.51
C ASP A 111 22.61 -4.56 -11.37
N LYS A 112 22.65 -5.41 -10.33
CA LYS A 112 23.68 -6.45 -10.16
C LYS A 112 23.65 -7.53 -11.23
N HIS A 113 22.47 -7.80 -11.79
CA HIS A 113 22.21 -8.91 -12.71
C HIS A 113 22.11 -8.43 -14.17
N PHE A 114 21.48 -7.28 -14.40
CA PHE A 114 21.14 -6.81 -15.74
C PHE A 114 21.79 -5.48 -16.13
N GLY A 115 22.50 -4.82 -15.20
CA GLY A 115 23.02 -3.47 -15.37
C GLY A 115 21.93 -2.39 -15.51
N ASN A 116 22.34 -1.16 -15.86
CA ASN A 116 21.53 0.06 -15.72
C ASN A 116 20.26 0.18 -16.60
N PHE A 117 19.99 -0.74 -17.52
CA PHE A 117 19.05 -0.50 -18.63
C PHE A 117 17.78 -1.34 -18.61
N ALA A 118 17.67 -2.30 -17.70
CA ALA A 118 16.75 -3.39 -17.91
C ALA A 118 15.41 -3.27 -17.20
N VAL A 119 15.28 -2.47 -16.13
CA VAL A 119 14.16 -2.62 -15.19
C VAL A 119 13.25 -1.38 -15.07
N GLU A 120 12.00 -1.55 -15.51
CA GLU A 120 10.89 -0.63 -15.21
C GLU A 120 9.99 -1.28 -14.16
N ILE A 121 9.70 -0.55 -13.08
CA ILE A 121 8.93 -1.04 -11.93
C ILE A 121 7.64 -0.24 -11.81
N SER A 122 6.51 -0.94 -11.80
CA SER A 122 5.20 -0.37 -11.47
C SER A 122 4.61 -1.12 -10.30
N ILE A 123 4.50 -0.47 -9.14
CA ILE A 123 3.86 -1.07 -7.96
C ILE A 123 2.35 -1.19 -8.23
N ILE A 124 1.81 -2.40 -8.06
CA ILE A 124 0.37 -2.63 -8.11
C ILE A 124 -0.15 -2.30 -6.72
N ARG A 125 -1.05 -1.32 -6.67
CA ARG A 125 -1.40 -0.65 -5.43
C ARG A 125 -2.53 -1.39 -4.73
N SER A 126 -2.17 -2.50 -4.08
CA SER A 126 -3.10 -3.32 -3.32
C SER A 126 -3.36 -2.69 -1.95
N PRO A 127 -4.59 -2.77 -1.41
CA PRO A 127 -4.82 -2.28 -0.06
C PRO A 127 -3.95 -3.03 0.95
N THR A 128 -3.12 -2.29 1.68
CA THR A 128 -2.14 -2.78 2.64
C THR A 128 -2.81 -3.37 3.89
N ALA A 129 -2.12 -4.29 4.55
CA ALA A 129 -2.55 -4.87 5.83
C ALA A 129 -2.64 -3.84 6.97
N LYS A 130 -3.41 -4.20 8.00
CA LYS A 130 -3.58 -3.41 9.22
C LYS A 130 -2.25 -3.29 9.97
N GLY A 131 -1.98 -2.14 10.57
CA GLY A 131 -0.84 -1.93 11.48
C GLY A 131 0.35 -1.18 10.90
N ILE A 132 0.31 -0.79 9.62
CA ILE A 132 1.34 0.04 8.99
C ILE A 132 0.85 1.48 8.91
N SER A 133 1.68 2.43 9.34
CA SER A 133 1.42 3.88 9.32
C SER A 133 2.67 4.65 8.84
N PRO A 134 2.60 5.97 8.62
CA PRO A 134 3.76 6.76 8.17
C PRO A 134 4.90 6.82 9.19
N THR A 135 4.66 6.40 10.44
CA THR A 135 5.70 6.29 11.47
C THR A 135 6.41 4.94 11.44
N THR A 136 5.87 3.94 10.74
CA THR A 136 6.56 2.67 10.47
C THR A 136 7.84 2.99 9.68
N GLY A 137 8.95 2.31 9.98
CA GLY A 137 10.19 2.48 9.20
C GLY A 137 10.12 1.73 7.86
N PHE A 138 10.95 2.10 6.88
CA PHE A 138 10.97 1.39 5.58
C PHE A 138 11.29 -0.11 5.73
N ASP A 139 12.27 -0.47 6.57
CA ASP A 139 12.65 -1.87 6.80
C ASP A 139 11.50 -2.66 7.44
N GLU A 140 10.77 -2.05 8.37
CA GLU A 140 9.60 -2.65 9.01
C GLU A 140 8.44 -2.79 8.01
N TYR A 141 8.28 -1.83 7.11
CA TYR A 141 7.27 -1.87 6.04
C TYR A 141 7.57 -2.99 5.04
N ILE A 142 8.78 -3.04 4.48
CA ILE A 142 9.15 -3.95 3.39
C ILE A 142 9.25 -5.42 3.87
N LEU A 143 9.59 -5.64 5.14
CA LEU A 143 9.70 -6.97 5.75
C LEU A 143 8.43 -7.41 6.49
N ASN A 144 7.34 -6.64 6.43
CA ASN A 144 6.10 -6.98 7.12
C ASN A 144 5.47 -8.23 6.50
N GLU A 145 5.32 -9.30 7.28
CA GLU A 145 4.77 -10.59 6.82
C GLU A 145 3.33 -10.50 6.28
N ASN A 146 2.58 -9.48 6.72
CA ASN A 146 1.20 -9.26 6.31
C ASN A 146 1.10 -8.32 5.09
N HIS A 147 2.22 -7.74 4.65
CA HIS A 147 2.29 -6.92 3.45
C HIS A 147 2.87 -7.73 2.30
N ILE A 148 2.30 -7.55 1.11
CA ILE A 148 2.86 -8.08 -0.13
C ILE A 148 3.15 -6.87 -1.01
N VAL A 149 4.40 -6.77 -1.45
CA VAL A 149 4.79 -5.81 -2.48
C VAL A 149 4.39 -6.39 -3.83
N ASP A 150 3.29 -5.91 -4.37
CA ASP A 150 2.92 -6.23 -5.75
C ASP A 150 3.64 -5.27 -6.71
N ALA A 151 4.35 -5.78 -7.71
CA ALA A 151 4.99 -4.94 -8.73
C ALA A 151 5.00 -5.60 -10.11
N ASN A 152 4.99 -4.80 -11.17
CA ASN A 152 5.38 -5.26 -12.50
C ASN A 152 6.82 -4.85 -12.74
N ILE A 153 7.65 -5.79 -13.16
CA ILE A 153 9.04 -5.60 -13.53
C ILE A 153 9.18 -5.93 -15.02
N ILE A 154 9.51 -4.96 -15.84
CA ILE A 154 9.88 -5.22 -17.23
C ILE A 154 11.39 -5.45 -17.23
N ILE A 155 11.88 -6.57 -17.79
CA ILE A 155 13.29 -6.91 -17.89
C ILE A 155 13.68 -7.00 -19.38
N LYS A 156 14.79 -6.35 -19.75
CA LYS A 156 15.35 -6.38 -21.11
C LYS A 156 16.53 -7.34 -21.23
N THR A 157 16.27 -8.65 -21.12
CA THR A 157 17.26 -9.70 -21.38
C THR A 157 16.60 -10.85 -22.17
N SER A 158 17.38 -11.78 -22.72
CA SER A 158 16.90 -13.09 -23.21
C SER A 158 17.47 -14.27 -22.38
N ASP A 159 18.26 -13.96 -21.34
CA ASP A 159 18.93 -14.95 -20.50
C ASP A 159 18.02 -15.38 -19.34
N GLU A 160 17.44 -16.58 -19.46
CA GLU A 160 16.59 -17.16 -18.40
C GLU A 160 17.37 -17.47 -17.12
N GLU A 161 18.67 -17.82 -17.20
CA GLU A 161 19.49 -18.15 -16.04
C GLU A 161 19.67 -16.89 -15.17
N THR A 162 20.03 -15.77 -15.80
CA THR A 162 20.15 -14.48 -15.10
C THR A 162 18.83 -14.04 -14.45
N VAL A 163 17.69 -14.30 -15.11
CA VAL A 163 16.37 -14.03 -14.52
C VAL A 163 16.12 -14.91 -13.30
N ARG A 164 16.51 -16.19 -13.32
CA ARG A 164 16.38 -17.09 -12.16
C ARG A 164 17.29 -16.65 -11.01
N GLU A 165 18.51 -16.21 -11.28
CA GLU A 165 19.44 -15.70 -10.26
C GLU A 165 18.93 -14.43 -9.58
N PHE A 166 18.44 -13.47 -10.37
CA PHE A 166 17.80 -12.25 -9.87
C PHE A 166 16.62 -12.58 -8.93
N LEU A 167 15.76 -13.51 -9.35
CA LEU A 167 14.60 -13.93 -8.57
C LEU A 167 14.99 -14.67 -7.29
N ALA A 168 16.05 -15.48 -7.33
CA ALA A 168 16.60 -16.13 -6.16
C ALA A 168 17.21 -15.13 -5.17
N GLU A 169 17.83 -14.04 -5.65
CA GLU A 169 18.33 -12.96 -4.79
C GLU A 169 17.19 -12.19 -4.15
N LEU A 170 16.15 -11.80 -4.90
CA LEU A 170 14.96 -11.15 -4.35
C LEU A 170 14.31 -11.99 -3.24
N LYS A 171 14.22 -13.31 -3.41
CA LYS A 171 13.69 -14.23 -2.39
C LYS A 171 14.51 -14.21 -1.09
N LYS A 172 15.84 -14.05 -1.18
CA LYS A 172 16.73 -14.01 0.00
C LYS A 172 16.56 -12.73 0.82
N LEU A 173 15.93 -11.69 0.28
CA LEU A 173 15.70 -10.43 0.99
C LEU A 173 14.62 -10.53 2.07
N GLY A 174 13.87 -11.64 2.13
CA GLY A 174 12.80 -11.83 3.12
C GLY A 174 11.52 -11.05 2.83
N VAL A 175 11.46 -10.32 1.72
CA VAL A 175 10.29 -9.55 1.30
C VAL A 175 9.26 -10.45 0.61
N HIS A 176 7.99 -10.24 0.92
CA HIS A 176 6.87 -10.91 0.24
C HIS A 176 6.56 -10.15 -1.04
N PHE A 177 6.80 -10.77 -2.20
CA PHE A 177 6.64 -10.13 -3.50
C PHE A 177 5.61 -10.85 -4.37
N SER A 178 4.85 -10.08 -5.13
CA SER A 178 4.03 -10.59 -6.23
C SER A 178 4.40 -9.82 -7.49
N LEU A 179 5.15 -10.48 -8.38
CA LEU A 179 5.85 -9.86 -9.50
C LEU A 179 5.28 -10.29 -10.86
N GLY A 180 4.82 -9.33 -11.64
CA GLY A 180 4.62 -9.53 -13.08
C GLY A 180 5.92 -9.25 -13.83
N ILE A 181 6.55 -10.26 -14.42
CA ILE A 181 7.84 -10.09 -15.13
C ILE A 181 7.64 -10.16 -16.64
N THR A 182 8.02 -9.12 -17.37
CA THR A 182 7.95 -9.12 -18.84
C THR A 182 9.34 -9.12 -19.43
N ILE A 183 9.66 -10.13 -20.23
CA ILE A 183 10.95 -10.28 -20.91
C ILE A 183 10.79 -9.75 -22.33
N THR A 184 11.36 -8.57 -22.60
CA THR A 184 11.09 -7.83 -23.85
C THR A 184 11.76 -8.41 -25.09
N SER A 185 12.87 -9.14 -24.94
CA SER A 185 13.59 -9.74 -26.09
C SER A 185 12.77 -10.83 -26.79
N THR A 186 11.86 -11.49 -26.07
CA THR A 186 11.01 -12.58 -26.57
C THR A 186 9.53 -12.21 -26.61
N ASN A 187 9.16 -10.99 -26.16
CA ASN A 187 7.77 -10.58 -25.87
C ASN A 187 7.03 -11.55 -24.92
N GLU A 188 7.76 -12.35 -24.16
CA GLU A 188 7.16 -13.30 -23.24
C GLU A 188 6.86 -12.65 -21.89
N ARG A 189 5.68 -12.97 -21.35
CA ARG A 189 5.28 -12.53 -20.02
C ARG A 189 5.26 -13.71 -19.06
N PHE A 190 6.03 -13.55 -18.00
CA PHE A 190 6.08 -14.45 -16.88
C PHE A 190 5.36 -13.79 -15.70
N THR A 191 4.70 -14.58 -14.87
CA THR A 191 4.26 -14.12 -13.56
C THR A 191 5.00 -14.95 -12.54
N ALA A 192 5.62 -14.26 -11.58
CA ALA A 192 6.39 -14.85 -10.51
C ALA A 192 5.81 -14.35 -9.18
N GLN A 193 5.34 -15.28 -8.34
CA GLN A 193 4.84 -14.94 -6.99
C GLN A 193 5.76 -15.58 -5.95
N TYR A 194 6.16 -14.78 -4.96
CA TYR A 194 7.05 -15.16 -3.88
C TYR A 194 6.38 -14.84 -2.55
N PHE A 195 5.96 -15.89 -1.85
CA PHE A 195 5.60 -15.78 -0.44
C PHE A 195 6.78 -16.33 0.37
N HIS A 196 7.19 -15.65 1.44
CA HIS A 196 8.32 -16.07 2.28
C HIS A 196 8.19 -17.54 2.74
N ASP A 197 6.96 -17.98 3.01
CA ASP A 197 6.64 -19.35 3.43
C ASP A 197 6.47 -20.35 2.28
N SER A 198 6.46 -19.89 1.03
CA SER A 198 6.38 -20.77 -0.14
C SER A 198 7.76 -21.26 -0.55
N LYS A 199 7.97 -22.58 -0.50
CA LYS A 199 9.19 -23.21 -1.02
C LYS A 199 9.31 -23.07 -2.54
N ASP A 200 8.20 -22.82 -3.23
CA ASP A 200 8.11 -22.88 -4.68
C ASP A 200 8.11 -21.50 -5.34
N VAL A 201 8.96 -21.34 -6.36
CA VAL A 201 8.91 -20.21 -7.29
C VAL A 201 7.99 -20.62 -8.43
N PHE A 202 6.77 -20.12 -8.46
CA PHE A 202 5.85 -20.38 -9.56
C PHE A 202 6.15 -19.42 -10.71
N LEU A 203 7.01 -19.83 -11.65
CA LEU A 203 7.13 -19.22 -12.96
C LEU A 203 6.03 -19.77 -13.86
N GLN A 204 4.89 -19.09 -13.94
CA GLN A 204 3.88 -19.42 -14.95
C GLN A 204 4.17 -18.61 -16.21
N ARG A 205 4.55 -19.31 -17.29
CA ARG A 205 4.60 -18.74 -18.64
C ARG A 205 3.17 -18.45 -19.09
N ARG A 206 2.85 -17.19 -19.34
CA ARG A 206 1.60 -16.84 -20.03
C ARG A 206 1.95 -16.56 -21.48
N ALA A 207 1.37 -17.34 -22.39
CA ALA A 207 1.39 -17.00 -23.80
C ALA A 207 0.70 -15.63 -23.96
N SER A 208 1.41 -14.66 -24.53
CA SER A 208 0.82 -13.41 -25.01
C SER A 208 -0.24 -13.77 -26.05
N ARG A 209 -1.50 -13.40 -25.78
CA ARG A 209 -2.54 -13.39 -26.82
C ARG A 209 -2.31 -12.22 -27.76
#